data_AF-A0A5B7C0Z8-F1
#
_entry.id   AF-A0A5B7C0Z8-F1
#
_cell.length_a   1.000
_cell.length_b   1.000
_cell.length_c   1.000
_cell.angle_alpha   90.00
_cell.angle_beta   90.00
_cell.angle_gamma   90.00
#
_symmetry.space_group_name_H-M   'P 1'
#
loop_
_entity.id
_entity.type
_entity.pdbx_description
1 polymer ?
#
loop_
_entity_poly.entity_id
_entity_poly.type
_entity_poly.pdbx_seq_one_letter_code
_entity_poly.pdbx_strand_id
1 'polypeptide(L)'
;INSDVVVGNLTNVLPTVEKSFPSHPALDASWRGSFKFFDAIKHGELNDGFQAHPPSRTRRKVYKFSKRMPRVLQFKLLPRSNFWTDIFQDDCPDRDDIAL
;
A
#
# COMPACT_ATOMS: atom_id res chain seq x y z
N ILE A 1 46.52 17.24 37.29
CA ILE A 1 45.24 17.96 37.50
C ILE A 1 45.29 19.20 36.62
N ASN A 2 44.70 19.14 35.43
CA ASN A 2 43.65 20.07 34.99
C ASN A 2 43.13 19.58 33.64
N SER A 3 41.98 18.94 33.72
CA SER A 3 41.05 18.64 32.65
C SER A 3 40.31 19.93 32.30
N ASP A 4 40.34 20.36 31.05
CA ASP A 4 39.25 21.14 30.47
C ASP A 4 39.11 20.72 29.01
N VAL A 5 38.28 19.68 28.84
CA VAL A 5 37.79 19.17 27.57
C VAL A 5 36.90 20.25 26.97
N VAL A 6 37.28 20.69 25.76
CA VAL A 6 36.53 21.57 24.89
C VAL A 6 35.07 21.13 24.84
N VAL A 7 34.17 21.98 25.34
CA VAL A 7 32.72 21.86 25.20
C VAL A 7 32.39 22.06 23.72
N GLY A 8 32.51 20.96 22.96
CA GLY A 8 32.00 20.85 21.62
C GLY A 8 30.49 20.93 21.67
N ASN A 9 29.97 22.07 21.21
CA ASN A 9 28.56 22.36 21.04
C ASN A 9 27.93 21.25 20.20
N LEU A 10 27.24 20.29 20.83
CA LEU A 10 26.42 19.28 20.18
C LEU A 10 25.17 19.96 19.64
N THR A 11 25.34 20.79 18.61
CA THR A 11 24.30 21.02 17.63
C THR A 11 24.07 19.69 16.94
N ASN A 12 23.25 18.85 17.57
CA ASN A 12 22.62 17.71 16.96
C ASN A 12 21.71 18.28 15.88
N VAL A 13 22.31 18.56 14.72
CA VAL A 13 21.63 18.68 13.45
C VAL A 13 20.94 17.35 13.26
N LEU A 14 19.72 17.23 13.81
CA LEU A 14 18.78 16.21 13.40
C LEU A 14 18.78 16.27 11.87
N PRO A 15 19.15 15.19 11.16
CA PRO A 15 19.00 15.18 9.72
C PRO A 15 17.52 15.48 9.48
N THR A 16 17.28 16.58 8.77
CA THR A 16 15.96 17.12 8.48
C THR A 16 15.02 15.95 8.18
N VAL A 17 14.11 15.65 9.12
CA VAL A 17 13.04 14.67 8.95
C VAL A 17 11.99 15.31 8.03
N GLU A 18 12.42 15.67 6.81
CA GLU A 18 11.58 16.25 5.75
C GLU A 18 11.88 15.58 4.42
N LYS A 19 11.96 14.26 4.46
CA LYS A 19 11.31 13.45 3.44
C LYS A 19 10.44 12.44 4.18
N SER A 20 9.28 12.89 4.65
CA SER A 20 8.24 11.94 5.05
C SER A 20 7.95 11.11 3.81
N PHE A 21 8.49 9.90 3.72
CA PHE A 21 8.17 8.99 2.64
C PHE A 21 6.64 8.82 2.66
N PRO A 22 5.92 9.35 1.65
CA PRO A 22 4.46 9.30 1.64
C PRO A 22 3.94 7.86 1.63
N SER A 23 4.82 6.92 1.31
CA SER A 23 4.61 5.51 1.03
C SER A 23 4.68 4.57 2.24
N HIS A 24 5.00 5.04 3.45
CA HIS A 24 4.89 4.16 4.62
C HIS A 24 3.43 3.75 4.84
N PRO A 25 3.13 2.45 5.02
CA PRO A 25 1.77 2.00 5.33
C PRO A 25 1.26 2.64 6.63
N ALA A 26 -0.03 2.94 6.68
CA ALA A 26 -0.71 3.31 7.90
C ALA A 26 -0.69 2.12 8.88
N LEU A 27 -0.52 2.40 10.17
CA LEU A 27 -0.56 1.38 11.22
C LEU A 27 -1.89 0.62 11.20
N ASP A 28 -2.99 1.34 11.05
CA ASP A 28 -4.32 0.76 11.00
C ASP A 28 -4.72 0.37 9.58
N ALA A 29 -5.21 -0.86 9.44
CA ALA A 29 -5.86 -1.30 8.22
C ALA A 29 -7.08 -0.43 7.92
N SER A 30 -7.14 0.10 6.70
CA SER A 30 -8.32 0.86 6.27
C SER A 30 -9.48 -0.07 5.89
N TRP A 31 -9.17 -1.26 5.40
CA TRP A 31 -10.13 -2.31 5.05
C TRP A 31 -9.63 -3.68 5.51
N ARG A 32 -10.58 -4.55 5.90
CA ARG A 32 -10.34 -5.94 6.29
C ARG A 32 -11.41 -6.80 5.64
N GLY A 33 -11.03 -7.81 4.89
CA GLY A 33 -11.99 -8.62 4.14
C GLY A 33 -11.34 -9.72 3.33
N SER A 34 -12.12 -10.44 2.54
CA SER A 34 -11.65 -11.57 1.72
C SER A 34 -12.07 -11.42 0.27
N PHE A 35 -11.49 -12.25 -0.58
CA PHE A 35 -11.82 -12.32 -2.00
C PHE A 35 -12.56 -13.61 -2.30
N LYS A 36 -13.58 -13.52 -3.15
CA LYS A 36 -14.30 -14.67 -3.68
C LYS A 36 -14.19 -14.66 -5.19
N PHE A 37 -13.68 -15.74 -5.76
CA PHE A 37 -13.54 -15.90 -7.20
C PHE A 37 -14.63 -16.85 -7.72
N PHE A 38 -15.39 -16.42 -8.73
CA PHE A 38 -16.54 -17.20 -9.23
C PHE A 38 -16.14 -18.46 -10.01
N ASP A 39 -15.07 -18.40 -10.80
CA ASP A 39 -14.69 -19.47 -11.75
C ASP A 39 -13.54 -20.35 -11.23
N ALA A 40 -13.23 -20.21 -9.95
CA ALA A 40 -12.01 -20.71 -9.34
C ALA A 40 -12.28 -21.93 -8.45
N ILE A 41 -12.64 -23.08 -9.04
CA ILE A 41 -12.87 -24.34 -8.31
C ILE A 41 -11.63 -24.76 -7.48
N LYS A 42 -10.44 -24.21 -7.77
CA LYS A 42 -9.16 -24.57 -7.14
C LYS A 42 -8.52 -23.50 -6.24
N HIS A 43 -9.08 -22.30 -6.12
CA HIS A 43 -8.44 -21.21 -5.34
C HIS A 43 -9.04 -21.01 -3.95
N GLY A 44 -9.50 -22.09 -3.31
CA GLY A 44 -10.08 -22.07 -1.96
C GLY A 44 -9.19 -21.43 -0.89
N GLU A 45 -7.89 -21.29 -1.15
CA GLU A 45 -6.85 -20.81 -0.24
C GLU A 45 -6.73 -19.27 -0.14
N LEU A 46 -7.39 -18.46 -0.98
CA LEU A 46 -7.33 -16.99 -0.85
C LEU A 46 -8.34 -16.41 0.16
N ASN A 47 -8.90 -17.24 1.05
CA ASN A 47 -9.97 -16.85 1.98
C ASN A 47 -9.49 -16.41 3.37
N ASP A 48 -8.19 -16.40 3.64
CA ASP A 48 -7.65 -16.18 4.99
C ASP A 48 -7.80 -14.75 5.54
N GLY A 49 -8.43 -13.86 4.78
CA GLY A 49 -8.72 -12.49 5.20
C GLY A 49 -7.51 -11.58 5.04
N PHE A 50 -7.65 -10.60 4.18
CA PHE A 50 -6.67 -9.58 3.88
C PHE A 50 -6.88 -8.33 4.74
N GLN A 51 -5.78 -7.62 4.97
CA GLN A 51 -5.77 -6.30 5.60
C GLN A 51 -5.13 -5.31 4.61
N ALA A 52 -5.88 -4.29 4.21
CA ALA A 52 -5.36 -3.26 3.31
C ALA A 52 -4.94 -2.03 4.12
N HIS A 53 -3.63 -1.78 4.14
CA HIS A 53 -3.01 -0.63 4.78
C HIS A 53 -2.70 0.42 3.72
N PRO A 54 -3.44 1.54 3.65
CA PRO A 54 -3.14 2.60 2.71
C PRO A 54 -1.86 3.30 3.15
N PRO A 55 -1.28 4.17 2.29
CA PRO A 55 -0.21 5.04 2.73
C PRO A 55 -0.64 5.92 3.92
N SER A 56 0.29 6.21 4.83
CA SER A 56 0.10 7.03 6.03
C SER A 56 -0.50 8.40 5.72
N ARG A 57 -0.24 8.92 4.51
CA ARG A 57 -0.84 10.14 3.97
C ARG A 57 -1.67 9.78 2.75
N THR A 58 -2.98 9.58 2.94
CA THR A 58 -3.94 9.35 1.84
C THR A 58 -4.99 10.47 1.78
N ARG A 59 -5.63 10.63 0.62
CA ARG A 59 -6.72 11.60 0.45
C ARG A 59 -7.93 11.16 1.28
N ARG A 60 -8.58 12.11 1.96
CA ARG A 60 -9.80 11.84 2.78
C ARG A 60 -10.89 11.07 2.02
N LYS A 61 -11.05 11.32 0.72
CA LYS A 61 -12.02 10.61 -0.14
C LYS A 61 -11.69 9.12 -0.27
N VAL A 62 -10.41 8.77 -0.45
CA VAL A 62 -9.93 7.39 -0.56
C VAL A 62 -10.14 6.64 0.74
N TYR A 63 -9.74 7.24 1.88
CA TYR A 63 -9.96 6.64 3.19
C TYR A 63 -11.45 6.40 3.50
N LYS A 64 -12.32 7.38 3.20
CA LYS A 64 -13.77 7.21 3.39
C LYS A 64 -14.34 6.10 2.51
N PHE A 65 -13.82 5.96 1.30
CA PHE A 65 -14.25 4.90 0.38
C PHE A 65 -13.81 3.53 0.87
N SER A 66 -12.55 3.36 1.30
CA SER A 66 -12.05 2.07 1.78
C SER A 66 -12.83 1.55 2.99
N LYS A 67 -13.29 2.45 3.87
CA LYS A 67 -14.16 2.12 5.02
C LYS A 67 -15.56 1.64 4.61
N ARG A 68 -16.00 1.90 3.38
CA ARG A 68 -17.31 1.48 2.85
C ARG A 68 -17.21 0.23 1.97
N MET A 69 -16.00 -0.25 1.70
CA MET A 69 -15.82 -1.42 0.86
C MET A 69 -16.45 -2.67 1.50
N PRO A 70 -17.09 -3.55 0.71
CA PRO A 70 -17.65 -4.79 1.20
C PRO A 70 -16.60 -5.67 1.89
N ARG A 71 -17.01 -6.45 2.88
CA ARG A 71 -16.12 -7.43 3.53
C ARG A 71 -15.67 -8.54 2.60
N VAL A 72 -16.46 -8.87 1.58
CA VAL A 72 -16.12 -9.87 0.57
C VAL A 72 -16.20 -9.20 -0.79
N LEU A 73 -15.06 -9.10 -1.47
CA LEU A 73 -15.02 -8.64 -2.85
C LEU A 73 -15.09 -9.84 -3.78
N GLN A 74 -15.97 -9.76 -4.77
CA GLN A 74 -16.20 -10.84 -5.71
C GLN A 74 -15.53 -10.52 -7.04
N PHE A 75 -14.73 -11.44 -7.55
CA PHE A 75 -13.96 -11.27 -8.76
C PHE A 75 -14.19 -12.41 -9.74
N LYS A 76 -14.05 -12.09 -11.02
CA LYS A 76 -13.95 -13.06 -12.10
C LYS A 76 -12.50 -13.10 -12.56
N LEU A 77 -11.89 -14.27 -12.56
CA LEU A 77 -10.55 -14.44 -13.12
C LEU A 77 -10.65 -14.48 -14.64
N LEU A 78 -9.80 -13.71 -15.30
CA LEU A 78 -9.79 -13.59 -16.74
C LEU A 78 -8.38 -13.91 -17.26
N PRO A 79 -8.23 -14.63 -18.40
CA PRO A 79 -6.93 -14.90 -18.98
C PRO A 79 -6.20 -13.59 -19.29
N ARG A 80 -4.94 -13.52 -18.87
CA ARG A 80 -4.07 -12.35 -19.05
C ARG A 80 -4.05 -11.86 -20.51
N SER A 81 -3.98 -12.79 -21.46
CA SER A 81 -3.90 -12.53 -22.90
C SER A 81 -5.08 -11.75 -23.47
N ASN A 82 -6.25 -11.81 -22.83
CA ASN A 82 -7.48 -11.30 -23.42
C ASN A 82 -7.77 -9.83 -23.09
N PHE A 83 -7.04 -9.25 -22.14
CA PHE A 83 -7.34 -7.92 -21.63
C PHE A 83 -6.12 -7.00 -21.57
N TRP A 84 -4.91 -7.56 -21.61
CA TRP A 84 -3.71 -6.76 -21.46
C TRP A 84 -3.52 -5.78 -22.63
N THR A 85 -3.70 -6.25 -23.86
CA THR A 85 -3.63 -5.39 -25.05
C THR A 85 -4.75 -4.36 -25.08
N ASP A 86 -5.93 -4.68 -24.53
CA ASP A 86 -7.06 -3.76 -24.55
C ASP A 86 -6.93 -2.65 -23.49
N ILE A 87 -6.36 -2.97 -22.33
CA ILE A 87 -6.19 -2.04 -21.20
C ILE A 87 -4.93 -1.20 -21.36
N PHE A 88 -3.83 -1.85 -21.73
CA PHE A 88 -2.49 -1.26 -21.72
C PHE A 88 -1.93 -1.02 -23.12
N GLN A 89 -2.55 -1.57 -24.16
CA GLN A 89 -2.06 -1.46 -25.54
C GLN A 89 -0.59 -1.91 -25.64
N ASP A 90 0.29 -1.06 -26.14
CA ASP A 90 1.72 -1.30 -26.28
C ASP A 90 2.52 -0.94 -25.00
N ASP A 91 1.90 -0.26 -24.03
CA ASP A 91 2.55 0.19 -22.81
C ASP A 91 2.54 -0.90 -21.74
N CYS A 92 3.65 -1.61 -21.55
CA CYS A 92 3.73 -2.62 -20.51
C CYS A 92 3.64 -1.96 -19.12
N PRO A 93 2.67 -2.32 -18.25
CA PRO A 93 2.57 -1.73 -16.94
C PRO A 93 3.81 -2.06 -16.12
N ASP A 94 4.32 -1.06 -15.42
CA ASP A 94 5.49 -1.16 -14.59
C ASP A 94 5.10 -1.13 -13.10
N ARG A 95 6.10 -0.94 -12.22
CA ARG A 95 5.87 -0.95 -10.77
C ARG A 95 5.05 0.25 -10.31
N ASP A 96 5.06 1.34 -11.06
CA ASP A 96 4.34 2.57 -10.74
C ASP A 96 2.85 2.47 -11.11
N ASP A 97 2.50 1.56 -12.04
CA ASP A 97 1.09 1.19 -12.35
C ASP A 97 0.45 0.29 -11.28
N ILE A 98 1.25 -0.25 -10.36
CA ILE A 98 0.77 -1.02 -9.20
C ILE A 98 0.47 -0.03 -8.06
N ALA A 99 -0.50 0.86 -8.23
CA ALA A 99 -0.91 1.78 -7.18
C ALA A 99 -2.43 1.78 -6.95
N LEU A 100 -2.81 1.68 -5.67
CA LEU A 100 -4.16 1.90 -5.16
C LEU A 100 -4.22 3.21 -4.37
#